data_AF-A0A924TGS4-F1
#
_entry.id   AF-A0A924TGS4-F1
#
_cell.length_a   1.000
_cell.length_b   1.000
_cell.length_c   1.000
_cell.angle_alpha   90.00
_cell.angle_beta   90.00
_cell.angle_gamma   90.00
#
_symmetry.space_group_name_H-M   'P 1'
#
loop_
_entity.id
_entity.type
_entity.pdbx_description
1 polymer ?
#
loop_
_entity_poly.entity_id
_entity_poly.type
_entity_poly.pdbx_seq_one_letter_code
_entity_poly.pdbx_strand_id
1 'polypeptide(L)'
;LKPGGILRVSTPDLRWIVAQYVSGNLNEWADVAWIPSSACRLLNEGLHSWGHQFVYDLPELVGALNAAGFVNVRVEKHQQSSVPELAGLECRPWHRELIVEAS
;
A
#
# COMPACT_ATOMS: atom_id res chain seq x y z
N LEU A 1 -11.10 -15.95 5.30
CA LEU A 1 -10.96 -15.77 6.77
C LEU A 1 -12.06 -16.57 7.47
N LYS A 2 -11.91 -16.90 8.75
CA LYS A 2 -13.07 -17.36 9.54
C LYS A 2 -14.07 -16.19 9.65
N PRO A 3 -15.39 -16.45 9.73
CA PRO A 3 -16.37 -15.39 9.95
C PRO A 3 -15.99 -14.50 11.14
N GLY A 4 -16.06 -13.18 10.95
CA GLY A 4 -15.64 -12.17 11.94
C GLY A 4 -14.14 -11.87 11.99
N GLY A 5 -13.33 -12.51 11.13
CA GLY A 5 -11.91 -12.19 11.02
C GLY A 5 -11.68 -10.85 10.31
N ILE A 6 -10.66 -10.11 10.77
CA ILE A 6 -10.28 -8.81 10.21
C ILE A 6 -9.05 -9.01 9.31
N LEU A 7 -9.14 -8.52 8.08
CA LEU A 7 -7.99 -8.40 7.18
C LEU A 7 -7.32 -7.05 7.43
N ARG A 8 -6.00 -7.03 7.60
CA ARG A 8 -5.18 -5.83 7.47
C ARG A 8 -4.25 -5.97 6.28
N VAL A 9 -4.19 -4.95 5.44
CA VAL A 9 -3.29 -4.90 4.29
C VAL A 9 -2.55 -3.57 4.26
N SER A 10 -1.25 -3.62 3.99
CA SER A 10 -0.40 -2.48 3.68
C SER A 10 0.20 -2.70 2.29
N THR A 11 -0.02 -1.78 1.37
CA THR A 11 0.44 -1.89 -0.03
C THR A 11 0.89 -0.52 -0.55
N PRO A 12 1.81 -0.45 -1.55
CA PRO A 12 2.11 0.82 -2.19
C PRO A 12 0.85 1.50 -2.74
N ASP A 13 0.80 2.83 -2.64
CA ASP A 13 -0.25 3.65 -3.25
C ASP A 13 0.12 4.01 -4.69
N LEU A 14 -0.67 3.53 -5.65
CA LEU A 14 -0.51 3.86 -7.06
C LEU A 14 -0.45 5.38 -7.30
N ARG A 15 -1.28 6.16 -6.61
CA ARG A 15 -1.31 7.62 -6.76
C ARG A 15 0.00 8.24 -6.29
N TRP A 16 0.59 7.71 -5.21
CA TRP A 16 1.86 8.21 -4.70
C TRP A 16 3.03 7.87 -5.62
N ILE A 17 3.06 6.66 -6.18
CA ILE A 17 4.05 6.27 -7.20
C ILE A 17 3.96 7.19 -8.42
N VAL A 18 2.75 7.42 -8.93
CA VAL A 18 2.53 8.33 -10.07
C VAL A 18 2.95 9.76 -9.72
N ALA A 19 2.70 10.23 -8.51
CA ALA A 19 3.15 11.55 -8.06
C ALA A 19 4.69 11.67 -8.06
N GLN A 20 5.42 10.62 -7.66
CA GLN A 20 6.89 10.61 -7.72
C GLN A 20 7.39 10.60 -9.17
N TYR A 21 6.74 9.82 -10.03
CA TYR A 21 7.02 9.80 -11.46
C TYR A 21 6.85 11.19 -12.10
N VAL A 22 5.71 11.84 -11.87
CA VAL A 22 5.40 13.17 -12.44
C VAL A 22 6.31 14.25 -11.88
N SER A 23 6.66 14.20 -10.60
CA SER A 23 7.55 15.18 -9.98
C SER A 23 9.03 14.97 -10.31
N GLY A 24 9.40 13.78 -10.80
CA GLY A 24 10.80 13.40 -11.04
C GLY A 24 11.58 13.10 -9.75
N ASN A 25 10.91 12.91 -8.61
CA ASN A 25 11.57 12.56 -7.35
C ASN A 25 11.97 11.08 -7.35
N LEU A 26 13.25 10.81 -7.57
CA LEU A 26 13.81 9.45 -7.55
C LEU A 26 14.27 8.99 -6.16
N ASN A 27 14.22 9.86 -5.15
CA ASN A 27 14.82 9.61 -3.83
C ASN A 27 13.78 9.25 -2.75
N GLU A 28 12.50 9.17 -3.09
CA GLU A 28 11.40 8.90 -2.13
C GLU A 28 11.66 7.66 -1.26
N TRP A 29 12.27 6.61 -1.84
CA TRP A 29 12.55 5.33 -1.19
C TRP A 29 14.06 5.04 -1.03
N ALA A 30 14.88 6.10 -0.99
CA ALA A 30 16.33 5.95 -0.88
C ALA A 30 16.77 5.33 0.46
N ASP A 31 16.01 5.55 1.52
CA ASP A 31 16.21 4.99 2.87
C ASP A 31 16.04 3.46 2.92
N VAL A 32 15.23 2.89 2.01
CA VAL A 32 15.11 1.44 1.81
C VAL A 32 15.97 0.92 0.64
N ALA A 33 16.99 1.71 0.26
CA ALA A 33 17.98 1.38 -0.77
C ALA A 33 17.39 1.14 -2.18
N TRP A 34 16.26 1.78 -2.50
CA TRP A 34 15.70 1.76 -3.85
C TRP A 34 15.75 3.16 -4.48
N ILE A 35 16.66 3.30 -5.46
CA ILE A 35 16.83 4.54 -6.24
C ILE A 35 16.82 4.16 -7.72
N PRO A 36 15.69 4.35 -8.44
CA PRO A 36 15.59 4.05 -9.86
C PRO A 36 16.50 4.94 -10.70
N SER A 37 17.07 4.42 -11.79
CA SER A 37 17.98 5.21 -12.64
C SER A 37 17.29 6.23 -13.56
N SER A 38 15.95 6.20 -13.62
CA SER A 38 15.13 7.20 -14.33
C SER A 38 13.68 7.17 -13.82
N ALA A 39 12.90 8.21 -14.12
CA ALA A 39 11.48 8.24 -13.81
C ALA A 39 10.71 7.08 -14.49
N CYS A 40 11.05 6.73 -15.73
CA CYS A 40 10.45 5.58 -16.42
C CYS A 40 10.70 4.27 -15.66
N ARG A 41 11.92 4.08 -15.14
CA ARG A 41 12.23 2.92 -14.30
C ARG A 41 11.52 2.98 -12.95
N LEU A 42 11.40 4.16 -12.32
CA LEU A 42 10.64 4.33 -11.08
C LEU A 42 9.22 3.78 -11.23
N LEU A 43 8.52 4.20 -12.29
CA LEU A 43 7.14 3.75 -12.51
C LEU A 43 7.11 2.24 -12.81
N ASN A 44 7.94 1.73 -13.72
CA ASN A 44 7.89 0.31 -14.08
C ASN A 44 8.28 -0.62 -12.93
N GLU A 45 9.34 -0.29 -12.18
CA GLU A 45 9.77 -1.08 -11.02
C GLU A 45 8.74 -1.00 -9.90
N GLY A 46 8.21 0.19 -9.59
CA GLY A 46 7.16 0.35 -8.57
C GLY A 46 5.89 -0.47 -8.84
N LEU A 47 5.60 -0.76 -10.12
CA LEU A 47 4.43 -1.55 -10.53
C LEU A 47 4.67 -3.06 -10.64
N HIS A 48 5.91 -3.51 -10.82
CA HIS A 48 6.20 -4.92 -11.17
C HIS A 48 7.24 -5.60 -10.27
N SER A 49 8.01 -4.85 -9.48
CA SER A 49 8.98 -5.42 -8.55
C SER A 49 8.30 -6.05 -7.34
N TRP A 50 9.05 -6.81 -6.54
CA TRP A 50 8.58 -7.49 -5.32
C TRP A 50 7.36 -8.40 -5.47
N GLY A 51 7.10 -8.86 -6.70
CA GLY A 51 5.99 -9.76 -7.01
C GLY A 51 4.64 -9.05 -7.21
N HIS A 52 4.63 -7.72 -7.31
CA HIS A 52 3.41 -7.00 -7.66
C HIS A 52 2.92 -7.42 -9.05
N GLN A 53 1.67 -7.86 -9.12
CA GLN A 53 0.93 -8.05 -10.37
C GLN A 53 -0.06 -6.93 -10.64
N PHE A 54 -0.45 -6.22 -9.57
CA PHE A 54 -1.39 -5.11 -9.60
C PHE A 54 -1.09 -4.20 -8.40
N VAL A 55 -1.13 -2.89 -8.62
CA VAL A 55 -0.95 -1.87 -7.57
C VAL A 55 -2.20 -1.01 -7.53
N TYR A 56 -2.71 -0.80 -6.32
CA TYR A 56 -4.02 -0.18 -6.11
C TYR A 56 -3.88 1.30 -5.79
N ASP A 57 -4.90 2.08 -6.16
CA ASP A 57 -5.26 3.27 -5.41
C ASP A 57 -6.37 2.92 -4.40
N LEU A 58 -6.68 3.85 -3.48
CA LEU A 58 -7.64 3.56 -2.41
C LEU A 58 -9.03 3.14 -2.92
N PRO A 59 -9.68 3.86 -3.87
CA PRO A 59 -10.97 3.43 -4.41
C PRO A 59 -10.96 2.02 -5.00
N GLU A 60 -9.94 1.66 -5.78
CA GLU A 60 -9.84 0.33 -6.38
C GLU A 60 -9.65 -0.76 -5.31
N LEU A 61 -8.81 -0.51 -4.30
CA LEU A 61 -8.61 -1.44 -3.18
C LEU A 61 -9.91 -1.65 -2.39
N VAL A 62 -10.63 -0.58 -2.08
CA VAL A 62 -11.92 -0.64 -1.38
C VAL A 62 -12.95 -1.39 -2.22
N GLY A 63 -12.99 -1.13 -3.54
CA GLY A 63 -13.86 -1.85 -4.48
C GLY A 63 -13.59 -3.36 -4.49
N ALA A 64 -12.32 -3.76 -4.56
CA ALA A 64 -11.91 -5.16 -4.51
C ALA A 64 -12.28 -5.85 -3.18
N LEU A 65 -12.10 -5.16 -2.05
CA LEU A 65 -12.48 -5.67 -0.73
C LEU A 65 -14.00 -5.84 -0.60
N ASN A 66 -14.77 -4.87 -1.07
CA ASN A 66 -16.23 -4.95 -1.08
C ASN A 66 -16.72 -6.09 -1.98
N ALA A 67 -16.13 -6.26 -3.17
CA ALA A 67 -16.45 -7.36 -4.07
C ALA A 67 -16.11 -8.73 -3.47
N ALA A 68 -15.10 -8.80 -2.60
CA ALA A 68 -14.75 -10.00 -1.83
C ALA A 68 -15.67 -10.26 -0.62
N GLY A 69 -16.62 -9.37 -0.34
CA GLY A 69 -17.63 -9.54 0.71
C GLY A 69 -17.31 -8.88 2.05
N PHE A 70 -16.23 -8.11 2.15
CA PHE A 70 -16.02 -7.25 3.31
C PHE A 70 -16.98 -6.06 3.25
N VAL A 71 -17.61 -5.72 4.37
CA VAL A 71 -18.67 -4.69 4.40
C VAL A 71 -18.23 -3.43 5.12
N ASN A 72 -17.16 -3.52 5.90
CA ASN A 72 -16.66 -2.43 6.70
C ASN A 72 -15.16 -2.28 6.47
N VAL A 73 -14.80 -1.30 5.66
CA VAL A 73 -13.44 -1.01 5.21
C VAL A 73 -13.01 0.32 5.80
N ARG A 74 -11.85 0.36 6.47
CA ARG A 74 -11.29 1.54 7.14
C ARG A 74 -9.85 1.76 6.74
N VAL A 75 -9.49 3.02 6.51
CA VAL A 75 -8.09 3.41 6.35
C VAL A 75 -7.48 3.59 7.73
N GLU A 76 -6.32 2.96 7.94
CA GLU A 76 -5.58 3.01 9.18
C GLU A 76 -4.25 3.74 8.99
N LYS A 77 -3.61 4.10 10.11
CA LYS A 77 -2.27 4.69 10.10
C LYS A 77 -1.21 3.61 10.22
N HIS A 78 0.01 3.94 9.77
CA HIS A 78 1.19 3.09 9.92
C HIS A 78 1.41 2.70 11.39
N GLN A 79 1.58 1.41 11.63
CA GLN A 79 1.76 0.76 12.93
C GLN A 79 0.61 0.98 13.94
N GLN A 80 -0.51 1.56 13.53
CA GLN A 80 -1.66 1.85 14.39
C GLN A 80 -2.87 1.01 13.99
N SER A 81 -3.56 0.49 14.98
CA SER A 81 -4.85 -0.18 14.87
C SER A 81 -5.62 -0.06 16.18
N SER A 82 -6.95 -0.08 16.09
CA SER A 82 -7.82 -0.26 17.26
C SER A 82 -7.87 -1.72 17.74
N VAL A 83 -7.43 -2.66 16.90
CA VAL A 83 -7.31 -4.08 17.21
C VAL A 83 -5.88 -4.36 17.67
N PRO A 84 -5.65 -4.71 18.95
CA PRO A 84 -4.30 -4.83 19.51
C PRO A 84 -3.38 -5.79 18.74
N GLU A 85 -3.93 -6.88 18.20
CA GLU A 85 -3.20 -7.89 17.44
C GLU A 85 -2.76 -7.41 16.06
N LEU A 86 -3.33 -6.32 15.56
CA LEU A 86 -3.02 -5.73 14.25
C LEU A 86 -2.13 -4.49 14.35
N ALA A 87 -1.86 -4.00 15.55
CA ALA A 87 -0.94 -2.89 15.77
C ALA A 87 0.53 -3.32 15.57
N GLY A 88 1.36 -2.42 15.02
CA GLY A 88 2.79 -2.64 14.87
C GLY A 88 3.22 -3.69 13.82
N LEU A 89 2.35 -4.09 12.89
CA LEU A 89 2.66 -5.13 11.90
C LEU A 89 3.50 -4.65 10.71
N GLU A 90 3.47 -3.36 10.37
CA GLU A 90 4.28 -2.83 9.25
C GLU A 90 5.76 -2.80 9.60
N CYS A 91 6.57 -3.51 8.80
CA CYS A 91 8.02 -3.66 8.99
C CYS A 91 8.88 -2.72 8.15
N ARG A 92 8.27 -1.92 7.25
CA ARG A 92 8.96 -0.93 6.41
C ARG A 92 8.67 0.50 6.89
N PRO A 93 9.57 1.46 6.64
CA PRO A 93 9.29 2.88 6.82
C PRO A 93 8.03 3.30 6.07
N TRP A 94 7.37 4.34 6.55
CA TRP A 94 6.12 4.82 5.96
C TRP A 94 6.40 5.73 4.76
N HIS A 95 5.99 5.31 3.58
CA HIS A 95 6.03 6.08 2.32
C HIS A 95 4.63 6.23 1.72
N ARG A 96 3.66 6.58 2.56
CA ARG A 96 2.26 6.77 2.16
C ARG A 96 1.61 5.52 1.59
N GLU A 97 1.96 4.36 2.11
CA GLU A 97 1.26 3.12 1.81
C GLU A 97 -0.24 3.26 2.07
N LEU A 98 -1.03 2.57 1.26
CA LEU A 98 -2.42 2.30 1.58
C LEU A 98 -2.44 1.25 2.69
N ILE A 99 -2.94 1.64 3.85
CA ILE A 99 -3.10 0.76 5.00
C ILE A 99 -4.58 0.68 5.31
N VAL A 100 -5.15 -0.51 5.15
CA VAL A 100 -6.60 -0.72 5.23
C VAL A 100 -6.90 -1.93 6.11
N GLU A 101 -7.91 -1.77 6.96
CA GLU A 101 -8.56 -2.86 7.68
C GLU A 101 -9.96 -3.12 7.15
N ALA A 102 -10.30 -4.40 6.97
CA ALA A 102 -11.58 -4.83 6.42
C ALA A 102 -12.16 -6.01 7.22
N SER A 103 -13.45 -5.92 7.56
CA SER A 103 -14.22 -6.92 8.32
C SER A 103 -15.55 -7.27 7.65
#